data_AF-A0A950FU43-F1
#
_entry.id   AF-A0A950FU43-F1
#
_cell.length_a   1.000
_cell.length_b   1.000
_cell.length_c   1.000
_cell.angle_alpha   90.00
_cell.angle_beta   90.00
_cell.angle_gamma   90.00
#
_symmetry.space_group_name_H-M   'P 1'
#
loop_
_entity.id
_entity.type
_entity.pdbx_description
1 polymer ?
#
loop_
_entity_poly.entity_id
_entity_poly.type
_entity_poly.pdbx_seq_one_letter_code
_entity_poly.pdbx_strand_id
1 'polypeptide(L)'
;MIWLLATGFLSLGLVNLDFSRGWWRGQLRRLVVGVPLVGAFCYLTLPQLVFPQAISLLLLTLLPNALITSLTAARTMVLSRRIVSLRRTPVWPLIGVVGVVGLFALGLLVAPVVDASGLRDLTGATVSTAGAPAADPRHVRVVPEESAIFAGEKVVGQLGAYYRVGTYNVQSASGHLVWVAPLNFQGFVQWLARHTSPGVVIVDAENPDAPAELRTRAPLRYVPSALFNDNLRRHVWLRYGTELLLEETLQLDDRGDPRYLVTLGRPTIGWSGEKVTAVVIVDPTTGAMERIPRERFDTLPKWVSRVFPPALVIDYNDWFGRYVHGWWNAQITKRDVHLPARDDVFGILLADGRFVWFVDHTSPNRTDASMTGFTYFDSRTGAMTYFTSSGGEYNSTAAEDAVGGNPVIKQGRLLPTQPVLYSLFGQNTWVVPAVADNGKFQTLALVQAAGGHVVVGNSGAPSPSQDAFASYRAYLGESAGGRPTPRIAGVIDRFAVAGGRVWFTLRGRRGVFTIVDAAGPDVLLARPGDRVSFETAPDESGAQLVHAFADASLAR
;
A
#
# COMPACT_ATOMS: atom_id res chain seq x y z
N MET A 1 -33.09 6.91 1.09
CA MET A 1 -33.31 6.75 2.54
C MET A 1 -32.14 7.30 3.35
N ILE A 2 -30.89 6.90 3.07
CA ILE A 2 -29.71 7.36 3.83
C ILE A 2 -29.51 8.87 3.79
N TRP A 3 -29.64 9.52 2.64
CA TRP A 3 -29.52 10.99 2.55
C TRP A 3 -30.47 11.73 3.51
N LEU A 4 -31.72 11.26 3.63
CA LEU A 4 -32.69 11.84 4.57
C LEU A 4 -32.31 11.56 6.02
N LEU A 5 -31.80 10.36 6.33
CA LEU A 5 -31.30 10.01 7.66
C LEU A 5 -30.09 10.89 8.04
N ALA A 6 -29.14 11.05 7.13
CA ALA A 6 -27.97 11.93 7.28
C ALA A 6 -28.39 13.36 7.60
N THR A 7 -29.32 13.87 6.79
CA THR A 7 -29.85 15.23 6.92
C THR A 7 -30.55 15.40 8.27
N GLY A 8 -31.40 14.46 8.65
CA GLY A 8 -32.10 14.46 9.94
C GLY A 8 -31.13 14.41 11.13
N PHE A 9 -30.16 13.50 11.09
CA PHE A 9 -29.16 13.33 12.14
C PHE A 9 -28.30 14.58 12.33
N LEU A 10 -27.72 15.13 11.26
CA LEU A 10 -26.91 16.35 11.35
C LEU A 10 -27.74 17.59 11.70
N SER A 11 -29.02 17.60 11.36
CA SER A 11 -29.94 18.68 11.76
C SER A 11 -30.24 18.68 13.27
N LEU A 12 -29.94 17.60 14.02
CA LEU A 12 -30.04 17.60 15.48
C LEU A 12 -29.13 18.67 16.10
N GLY A 13 -27.96 18.93 15.51
CA GLY A 13 -27.07 19.98 15.99
C GLY A 13 -27.58 21.40 15.72
N LEU A 14 -28.65 21.58 14.92
CA LEU A 14 -29.36 22.85 14.74
C LEU A 14 -30.34 23.17 15.89
N VAL A 15 -30.60 22.22 16.78
CA VAL A 15 -31.52 22.39 17.91
C VAL A 15 -30.90 23.33 18.93
N ASN A 16 -31.54 24.48 19.15
CA ASN A 16 -31.14 25.41 20.19
C ASN A 16 -31.57 24.89 21.57
N LEU A 17 -30.64 24.86 22.53
CA LEU A 17 -30.91 24.40 23.89
C LEU A 17 -31.43 25.51 24.83
N ASP A 18 -31.56 26.74 24.36
CA ASP A 18 -32.09 27.86 25.15
C ASP A 18 -33.62 27.99 25.04
N PHE A 19 -34.37 27.39 25.97
CA PHE A 19 -35.85 27.37 25.99
C PHE A 19 -36.51 28.68 26.46
N SER A 20 -35.99 29.84 26.05
CA SER A 20 -36.51 31.16 26.42
C SER A 20 -37.83 31.53 25.72
N ARG A 21 -38.53 32.58 26.19
CA ARG A 21 -39.78 33.06 25.56
C ARG A 21 -39.52 33.49 24.11
N GLY A 22 -40.21 32.87 23.15
CA GLY A 22 -39.98 33.09 21.71
C GLY A 22 -39.05 32.08 21.05
N TRP A 23 -38.53 31.10 21.80
CA TRP A 23 -37.69 30.01 21.30
C TRP A 23 -38.26 29.35 20.05
N TRP A 24 -39.55 29.01 20.05
CA TRP A 24 -40.21 28.37 18.91
C TRP A 24 -40.07 29.14 17.59
N ARG A 25 -40.14 30.47 17.60
CA ARG A 25 -40.00 31.29 16.38
C ARG A 25 -38.55 31.29 15.88
N GLY A 26 -37.58 31.36 16.78
CA GLY A 26 -36.15 31.28 16.45
C GLY A 26 -35.76 29.88 15.96
N GLN A 27 -36.25 28.84 16.64
CA GLN A 27 -36.01 27.44 16.31
C GLN A 27 -36.61 27.07 14.96
N LEU A 28 -37.84 27.52 14.66
CA LEU A 28 -38.47 27.29 13.36
C LEU A 28 -37.65 27.90 12.21
N ARG A 29 -37.19 29.16 12.36
CA ARG A 29 -36.34 29.81 11.34
C ARG A 29 -35.03 29.05 11.10
N ARG A 30 -34.39 28.56 12.18
CA ARG A 30 -33.15 27.77 12.09
C ARG A 30 -33.37 26.46 11.35
N LEU A 31 -34.46 25.74 11.63
CA LEU A 31 -34.76 24.48 10.95
C LEU A 31 -35.13 24.71 9.48
N VAL A 32 -35.95 25.73 9.17
CA VAL A 32 -36.38 26.04 7.80
C VAL A 32 -35.20 26.40 6.89
N VAL A 33 -34.20 27.13 7.39
CA VAL A 33 -33.01 27.50 6.59
C VAL A 33 -31.91 26.43 6.70
N GLY A 34 -31.70 25.89 7.89
CA GLY A 34 -30.59 24.98 8.16
C GLY A 34 -30.78 23.59 7.60
N VAL A 35 -31.99 23.01 7.65
CA VAL A 35 -32.25 21.66 7.12
C VAL A 35 -31.97 21.57 5.61
N PRO A 36 -32.41 22.51 4.76
CA PRO A 36 -32.03 22.51 3.35
C PRO A 36 -30.53 22.63 3.11
N LEU A 37 -29.82 23.48 3.88
CA LEU A 37 -28.37 23.63 3.77
C LEU A 37 -27.63 22.35 4.19
N VAL A 38 -28.05 21.71 5.28
CA VAL A 38 -27.52 20.42 5.72
C VAL A 38 -27.82 19.33 4.69
N GLY A 39 -29.02 19.34 4.10
CA GLY A 39 -29.39 18.41 3.03
C GLY A 39 -28.53 18.58 1.78
N ALA A 40 -28.28 19.82 1.37
CA ALA A 40 -27.37 20.13 0.28
C ALA A 40 -25.93 19.71 0.61
N PHE A 41 -25.45 20.00 1.82
CA PHE A 41 -24.15 19.54 2.30
C PHE A 41 -24.04 18.02 2.21
N CYS A 42 -25.00 17.27 2.78
CA CYS A 42 -24.98 15.80 2.75
C CYS A 42 -24.95 15.24 1.32
N TYR A 43 -25.69 15.85 0.40
CA TYR A 43 -25.75 15.41 -0.98
C TYR A 43 -24.47 15.69 -1.77
N LEU A 44 -23.82 16.83 -1.50
CA LEU A 44 -22.62 17.28 -2.21
C LEU A 44 -21.36 16.64 -1.66
N THR A 45 -21.22 16.55 -0.33
CA THR A 45 -19.99 16.08 0.33
C THR A 45 -19.98 14.58 0.63
N LEU A 46 -21.15 13.93 0.59
CA LEU A 46 -21.31 12.50 0.88
C LEU A 46 -20.65 12.11 2.22
N PRO A 47 -21.01 12.79 3.33
CA PRO A 47 -20.32 12.61 4.60
C PRO A 47 -20.49 11.17 5.08
N GLN A 48 -19.43 10.61 5.66
CA GLN A 48 -19.47 9.26 6.22
C GLN A 48 -20.20 9.28 7.56
N LEU A 49 -21.27 8.50 7.68
CA LEU A 49 -22.13 8.46 8.88
C LEU A 49 -21.72 7.31 9.81
N VAL A 50 -20.42 7.09 9.94
CA VAL A 50 -19.85 6.04 10.77
C VAL A 50 -19.38 6.62 12.08
N PHE A 51 -19.54 5.91 13.19
CA PHE A 51 -18.93 6.32 14.45
C PHE A 51 -17.41 6.08 14.40
N PRO A 52 -16.56 7.04 14.84
CA PRO A 52 -16.90 8.30 15.49
C PRO A 52 -17.07 9.51 14.54
N GLN A 53 -16.80 9.40 13.23
CA GLN A 53 -16.86 10.50 12.26
C GLN A 53 -18.22 11.24 12.28
N ALA A 54 -19.32 10.49 12.41
CA ALA A 54 -20.67 11.01 12.51
C ALA A 54 -20.84 11.98 13.69
N ILE A 55 -20.24 11.68 14.85
CA ILE A 55 -20.29 12.57 16.02
C ILE A 55 -19.57 13.88 15.68
N SER A 56 -18.41 13.82 15.04
CA SER A 56 -17.64 15.02 14.71
C SER A 56 -18.36 15.90 13.70
N LEU A 57 -19.08 15.32 12.76
CA LEU A 57 -19.98 16.05 11.86
C LEU A 57 -21.15 16.69 12.62
N LEU A 58 -21.70 16.01 13.62
CA LEU A 58 -22.70 16.61 14.52
C LEU A 58 -22.08 17.77 15.32
N LEU A 59 -20.86 17.62 15.83
CA LEU A 59 -20.14 18.67 16.56
C LEU A 59 -19.89 19.92 15.70
N LEU A 60 -19.66 19.75 14.39
CA LEU A 60 -19.52 20.88 13.46
C LEU A 60 -20.77 21.78 13.43
N THR A 61 -21.95 21.20 13.64
CA THR A 61 -23.20 21.97 13.73
C THR A 61 -23.52 22.41 15.17
N LEU A 62 -23.16 21.59 16.17
CA LEU A 62 -23.49 21.83 17.57
C LEU A 62 -22.57 22.85 18.24
N LEU A 63 -21.26 22.86 17.95
CA LEU A 63 -20.29 23.79 18.55
C LEU A 63 -20.54 25.26 18.17
N PRO A 64 -20.74 25.64 16.89
CA PRO A 64 -21.09 27.02 16.54
C PRO A 64 -22.40 27.45 17.19
N ASN A 65 -23.39 26.56 17.29
CA ASN A 65 -24.65 26.85 17.96
C ASN A 65 -24.47 27.05 19.47
N ALA A 66 -23.70 26.20 20.14
CA ALA A 66 -23.35 26.35 21.54
C ALA A 66 -22.55 27.65 21.78
N LEU A 67 -21.62 28.00 20.89
CA LEU A 67 -20.80 29.21 20.98
C LEU A 67 -21.65 30.48 20.79
N ILE A 68 -22.49 30.55 19.75
CA ILE A 68 -23.39 31.70 19.52
C ILE A 68 -24.35 31.87 20.70
N THR A 69 -24.89 30.77 21.22
CA THR A 69 -25.78 30.80 22.39
C THR A 69 -25.04 31.25 23.65
N SER A 70 -23.79 30.81 23.83
CA SER A 70 -22.93 31.24 24.95
C SER A 70 -22.55 32.72 24.86
N LEU A 71 -22.18 33.22 23.68
CA LEU A 71 -21.85 34.63 23.44
C LEU A 71 -23.06 35.54 23.65
N THR A 72 -24.24 35.13 23.19
CA THR A 72 -25.48 35.88 23.40
C THR A 72 -25.87 35.89 24.88
N ALA A 73 -25.78 34.75 25.58
CA ALA A 73 -25.99 34.67 27.02
C ALA A 73 -24.98 35.52 27.82
N ALA A 74 -23.70 35.46 27.49
CA ALA A 74 -22.65 36.28 28.11
C ALA A 74 -22.90 37.79 27.88
N ARG A 75 -23.28 38.18 26.66
CA ARG A 75 -23.68 39.56 26.34
C ARG A 75 -24.87 40.00 27.18
N THR A 76 -25.91 39.18 27.32
CA THR A 76 -27.05 39.48 28.18
C THR A 76 -26.68 39.56 29.66
N MET A 77 -25.73 38.73 30.11
CA MET A 77 -25.23 38.77 31.49
C MET A 77 -24.49 40.08 31.78
N VAL A 78 -23.64 40.56 30.86
CA VAL A 78 -22.96 41.86 30.97
C VAL A 78 -23.96 43.02 30.93
N LEU A 79 -24.92 42.99 30.01
CA LEU A 79 -25.98 44.02 29.91
C LEU A 79 -26.89 44.04 31.14
N SER A 80 -27.22 42.88 31.71
CA SER A 80 -28.02 42.78 32.94
C SER A 80 -27.33 43.36 34.18
N ARG A 81 -26.00 43.56 34.14
CA ARG A 81 -25.29 44.33 35.19
C ARG A 81 -25.57 45.84 35.11
N ARG A 82 -25.98 46.36 33.94
CA ARG A 82 -26.36 47.76 33.72
C ARG A 82 -27.87 48.02 33.77
N ILE A 83 -28.70 47.01 33.50
CA ILE A 83 -30.16 47.14 33.38
C ILE A 83 -30.85 46.06 34.23
N VAL A 84 -31.60 46.50 35.26
CA VAL A 84 -32.20 45.64 36.30
C VAL A 84 -33.29 44.69 35.76
N SER A 85 -33.89 44.98 34.61
CA SER A 85 -35.01 44.20 34.04
C SER A 85 -34.61 42.97 33.21
N LEU A 86 -33.31 42.70 33.03
CA LEU A 86 -32.82 41.58 32.23
C LEU A 86 -32.52 40.34 33.09
N ARG A 87 -33.19 39.23 32.80
CA ARG A 87 -32.96 37.93 33.46
C ARG A 87 -31.62 37.34 33.01
N ARG A 88 -30.79 36.89 33.95
CA ARG A 88 -29.51 36.22 33.65
C ARG A 88 -29.75 34.80 33.12
N THR A 89 -29.26 34.50 31.92
CA THR A 89 -29.20 33.13 31.39
C THR A 89 -27.94 32.43 31.92
N PRO A 90 -28.05 31.24 32.54
CA PRO A 90 -26.89 30.52 33.06
C PRO A 90 -26.04 29.94 31.91
N VAL A 91 -24.76 30.29 31.87
CA VAL A 91 -23.79 29.81 30.85
C VAL A 91 -23.13 28.47 31.21
N TRP A 92 -23.16 28.08 32.49
CA TRP A 92 -22.56 26.85 33.01
C TRP A 92 -23.00 25.54 32.32
N PRO A 93 -24.28 25.31 31.97
CA PRO A 93 -24.68 24.07 31.27
C PRO A 93 -24.08 23.96 29.86
N LEU A 94 -23.85 25.08 29.16
CA LEU A 94 -23.21 25.09 27.85
C LEU A 94 -21.72 24.72 27.93
N ILE A 95 -21.01 25.24 28.95
CA ILE A 95 -19.61 24.90 29.21
C ILE A 95 -19.48 23.41 29.57
N GLY A 96 -20.41 22.87 30.36
CA GLY A 96 -20.45 21.44 30.68
C GLY A 96 -20.59 20.55 29.43
N VAL A 97 -21.50 20.89 28.51
CA VAL A 97 -21.66 20.15 27.24
C VAL A 97 -20.40 20.21 26.39
N VAL A 98 -19.80 21.39 26.23
CA VAL A 98 -18.54 21.55 25.47
C VAL A 98 -17.40 20.77 26.12
N GLY A 99 -17.31 20.77 27.46
CA GLY A 99 -16.30 20.01 28.21
C GLY A 99 -16.45 18.50 28.03
N VAL A 100 -17.67 17.96 28.12
CA VAL A 100 -17.96 16.53 27.90
C VAL A 100 -17.61 16.12 26.47
N VAL A 101 -18.02 16.93 25.49
CA VAL A 101 -17.69 16.73 24.07
C VAL A 101 -16.17 16.74 23.84
N GLY A 102 -15.47 17.72 24.42
CA GLY A 102 -14.02 17.84 24.29
C GLY A 102 -13.28 16.66 24.92
N LEU A 103 -13.71 16.21 26.11
CA LEU A 103 -13.14 15.04 26.77
C LEU A 103 -13.39 13.75 25.98
N PHE A 104 -14.58 13.61 25.39
CA PHE A 104 -14.91 12.48 24.52
C PHE A 104 -14.05 12.47 23.25
N ALA A 105 -13.90 13.63 22.59
CA ALA A 105 -13.03 13.75 21.40
C ALA A 105 -11.56 13.45 21.75
N LEU A 106 -11.08 13.91 22.91
CA LEU A 106 -9.74 13.59 23.40
C LEU A 106 -9.58 12.08 23.64
N GLY A 107 -10.59 11.43 24.24
CA GLY A 107 -10.58 9.98 24.43
C GLY A 107 -10.46 9.21 23.11
N LEU A 108 -11.18 9.64 22.07
CA LEU A 108 -11.08 9.03 20.73
C LEU A 108 -9.72 9.25 20.06
N LEU A 109 -9.05 10.37 20.32
CA LEU A 109 -7.70 10.65 19.82
C LEU A 109 -6.63 9.83 20.55
N VAL A 110 -6.82 9.55 21.83
CA VAL A 110 -5.90 8.75 22.65
C VAL A 110 -6.14 7.24 22.47
N ALA A 111 -7.31 6.82 21.99
CA ALA A 111 -7.65 5.40 21.83
C ALA A 111 -6.62 4.59 21.00
N PRO A 112 -6.11 5.05 19.84
CA PRO A 112 -5.07 4.33 19.09
C PRO A 112 -3.75 4.15 19.85
N VAL A 113 -3.45 5.06 20.79
CA VAL A 113 -2.26 4.97 21.64
C VAL A 113 -2.44 3.90 22.71
N VAL A 114 -3.65 3.82 23.28
CA VAL A 114 -3.98 2.86 24.33
C VAL A 114 -4.11 1.44 23.78
N ASP A 115 -4.68 1.29 22.58
CA ASP A 115 -4.91 -0.01 21.95
C ASP A 115 -4.02 -0.25 20.71
N ALA A 116 -2.74 0.07 20.86
CA ALA A 116 -1.72 -0.21 19.84
C ALA A 116 -1.58 -1.72 19.57
N SER A 117 -1.78 -2.57 20.58
CA SER A 117 -1.83 -4.02 20.37
C SER A 117 -3.01 -4.45 19.52
N GLY A 118 -4.20 -3.86 19.71
CA GLY A 118 -5.37 -4.15 18.88
C GLY A 118 -5.18 -3.76 17.41
N LEU A 119 -4.48 -2.65 17.14
CA LEU A 119 -4.09 -2.26 15.77
C LEU A 119 -3.13 -3.28 15.14
N ARG A 120 -2.11 -3.72 15.89
CA ARG A 120 -1.15 -4.74 15.44
C ARG A 120 -1.84 -6.06 15.08
N ASP A 121 -2.77 -6.49 15.93
CA ASP A 121 -3.39 -7.82 15.84
C ASP A 121 -4.63 -7.83 14.91
N LEU A 122 -4.97 -6.69 14.29
CA LEU A 122 -6.21 -6.50 13.52
C LEU A 122 -6.35 -7.45 12.31
N THR A 123 -5.23 -7.79 11.68
CA THR A 123 -5.18 -8.73 10.55
C THR A 123 -5.00 -10.19 10.96
N GLY A 124 -4.61 -10.45 12.21
CA GLY A 124 -4.24 -11.79 12.66
C GLY A 124 -3.06 -12.38 11.88
N ALA A 125 -2.05 -11.54 11.61
CA ALA A 125 -0.89 -11.91 10.80
C ALA A 125 -0.18 -13.18 11.30
N THR A 126 0.16 -14.08 10.40
CA THR A 126 0.98 -15.26 10.71
C THR A 126 2.43 -14.99 10.34
N VAL A 127 3.37 -15.27 11.24
CA VAL A 127 4.81 -15.17 10.97
C VAL A 127 5.34 -16.52 10.51
N SER A 128 6.03 -16.55 9.36
CA SER A 128 6.66 -17.73 8.79
C SER A 128 8.16 -17.52 8.67
N THR A 129 8.93 -18.48 9.19
CA THR A 129 10.37 -18.62 8.94
C THR A 129 10.67 -19.50 7.72
N ALA A 130 9.67 -20.21 7.19
CA ALA A 130 9.79 -20.89 5.92
C ALA A 130 9.80 -19.87 4.77
N GLY A 131 10.53 -20.17 3.70
CA GLY A 131 10.57 -19.33 2.51
C GLY A 131 9.20 -19.19 1.85
N ALA A 132 9.01 -18.10 1.11
CA ALA A 132 7.79 -17.88 0.35
C ALA A 132 7.59 -18.97 -0.72
N PRO A 133 6.33 -19.30 -1.08
CA PRO A 133 6.04 -20.22 -2.17
C PRO A 133 6.76 -19.81 -3.46
N ALA A 134 7.25 -20.80 -4.20
CA ALA A 134 7.87 -20.55 -5.50
C ALA A 134 6.87 -19.86 -6.44
N ALA A 135 7.32 -18.81 -7.11
CA ALA A 135 6.55 -18.10 -8.12
C ALA A 135 6.62 -18.84 -9.46
N ASP A 136 5.53 -18.80 -10.24
CA ASP A 136 5.55 -19.21 -11.65
C ASP A 136 6.17 -18.08 -12.48
N PRO A 137 7.31 -18.28 -13.16
CA PRO A 137 7.94 -17.25 -13.98
C PRO A 137 7.03 -16.67 -15.07
N ARG A 138 5.98 -17.39 -15.48
CA ARG A 138 5.00 -16.93 -16.49
C ARG A 138 4.02 -15.88 -15.95
N HIS A 139 3.80 -15.86 -14.65
CA HIS A 139 2.86 -14.94 -13.98
C HIS A 139 3.58 -13.80 -13.24
N VAL A 140 4.84 -13.59 -13.56
CA VAL A 140 5.61 -12.47 -13.02
C VAL A 140 5.14 -11.19 -13.69
N ARG A 141 4.78 -10.19 -12.87
CA ARG A 141 4.49 -8.84 -13.35
C ARG A 141 5.78 -8.17 -13.82
N VAL A 142 5.82 -7.84 -15.11
CA VAL A 142 6.95 -7.16 -15.76
C VAL A 142 6.56 -5.79 -16.32
N VAL A 143 5.27 -5.53 -16.48
CA VAL A 143 4.76 -4.24 -16.97
C VAL A 143 4.38 -3.37 -15.76
N PRO A 144 5.11 -2.28 -15.51
CA PRO A 144 4.78 -1.35 -14.44
C PRO A 144 3.61 -0.45 -14.85
N GLU A 145 3.01 0.25 -13.88
CA GLU A 145 1.82 1.08 -14.11
C GLU A 145 2.07 2.18 -15.15
N GLU A 146 3.25 2.78 -15.14
CA GLU A 146 3.67 3.83 -16.08
C GLU A 146 3.66 3.33 -17.53
N SER A 147 4.02 2.06 -17.75
CA SER A 147 3.96 1.42 -19.06
C SER A 147 2.53 1.10 -19.48
N ALA A 148 1.67 0.72 -18.54
CA ALA A 148 0.24 0.55 -18.81
C ALA A 148 -0.44 1.88 -19.18
N ILE A 149 -0.10 2.96 -18.49
CA ILE A 149 -0.54 4.33 -18.82
C ILE A 149 -0.11 4.68 -20.24
N PHE A 150 1.18 4.55 -20.55
CA PHE A 150 1.72 4.84 -21.88
C PHE A 150 1.05 4.00 -22.99
N ALA A 151 0.81 2.72 -22.75
CA ALA A 151 0.16 1.83 -23.71
C ALA A 151 -1.31 2.22 -23.95
N GLY A 152 -2.06 2.52 -22.89
CA GLY A 152 -3.48 2.85 -23.02
C GLY A 152 -3.77 4.24 -23.57
N GLU A 153 -2.93 5.24 -23.28
CA GLU A 153 -3.09 6.59 -23.86
C GLU A 153 -3.03 6.56 -25.39
N LYS A 154 -2.22 5.67 -25.98
CA LYS A 154 -2.15 5.47 -27.44
C LYS A 154 -3.47 4.98 -28.03
N VAL A 155 -4.19 4.13 -27.32
CA VAL A 155 -5.47 3.57 -27.78
C VAL A 155 -6.58 4.59 -27.60
N VAL A 156 -6.58 5.34 -26.48
CA VAL A 156 -7.61 6.35 -26.19
C VAL A 156 -7.46 7.62 -27.00
N GLY A 157 -6.25 7.96 -27.47
CA GLY A 157 -6.04 9.08 -28.40
C GLY A 157 -6.94 9.03 -29.64
N GLN A 158 -7.46 7.86 -30.01
CA GLN A 158 -8.37 7.66 -31.14
C GLN A 158 -9.85 7.98 -30.82
N LEU A 159 -10.23 8.10 -29.53
CA LEU A 159 -11.61 8.31 -29.07
C LEU A 159 -12.02 9.80 -28.95
N GLY A 160 -11.11 10.72 -29.24
CA GLY A 160 -11.35 12.17 -29.23
C GLY A 160 -11.49 12.80 -27.83
N ALA A 161 -11.87 14.08 -27.78
CA ALA A 161 -11.82 14.91 -26.58
C ALA A 161 -12.95 14.69 -25.55
N TYR A 162 -13.71 13.59 -25.65
CA TYR A 162 -14.83 13.29 -24.73
C TYR A 162 -14.39 12.51 -23.50
N TYR A 163 -13.39 11.64 -23.67
CA TYR A 163 -12.99 10.66 -22.67
C TYR A 163 -11.48 10.77 -22.38
N ARG A 164 -11.10 10.28 -21.20
CA ARG A 164 -9.71 10.07 -20.77
C ARG A 164 -9.59 8.72 -20.09
N VAL A 165 -8.40 8.15 -20.09
CA VAL A 165 -8.10 6.97 -19.28
C VAL A 165 -8.22 7.35 -17.80
N GLY A 166 -8.90 6.52 -17.01
CA GLY A 166 -8.94 6.64 -15.55
C GLY A 166 -7.69 6.10 -14.89
N THR A 167 -7.76 5.91 -13.57
CA THR A 167 -6.69 5.26 -12.81
C THR A 167 -6.66 3.77 -13.16
N TYR A 168 -5.45 3.25 -13.38
CA TYR A 168 -5.26 1.81 -13.58
C TYR A 168 -5.31 1.07 -12.25
N ASN A 169 -5.85 -0.13 -12.28
CA ASN A 169 -5.72 -1.07 -11.19
C ASN A 169 -5.23 -2.41 -11.72
N VAL A 170 -4.25 -2.99 -11.02
CA VAL A 170 -3.79 -4.36 -11.26
C VAL A 170 -4.74 -5.35 -10.61
N GLN A 171 -5.07 -6.41 -11.34
CA GLN A 171 -5.97 -7.47 -10.90
C GLN A 171 -5.66 -8.78 -11.61
N SER A 172 -6.19 -9.89 -11.09
CA SER A 172 -6.19 -11.16 -11.81
C SER A 172 -7.46 -11.26 -12.65
N ALA A 173 -7.31 -11.46 -13.97
CA ALA A 173 -8.42 -11.76 -14.86
C ALA A 173 -8.07 -13.00 -15.68
N SER A 174 -8.94 -14.00 -15.67
CA SER A 174 -8.75 -15.27 -16.40
C SER A 174 -7.40 -15.97 -16.12
N GLY A 175 -6.87 -15.82 -14.90
CA GLY A 175 -5.60 -16.44 -14.50
C GLY A 175 -4.34 -15.65 -14.90
N HIS A 176 -4.47 -14.42 -15.40
CA HIS A 176 -3.36 -13.54 -15.75
C HIS A 176 -3.46 -12.21 -15.00
N LEU A 177 -2.32 -11.59 -14.71
CA LEU A 177 -2.27 -10.22 -14.21
C LEU A 177 -2.53 -9.25 -15.36
N VAL A 178 -3.52 -8.38 -15.16
CA VAL A 178 -3.87 -7.32 -16.10
C VAL A 178 -4.04 -6.00 -15.38
N TRP A 179 -3.69 -4.93 -16.10
CA TRP A 179 -4.01 -3.56 -15.75
C TRP A 179 -5.32 -3.17 -16.42
N VAL A 180 -6.27 -2.68 -15.64
CA VAL A 180 -7.56 -2.22 -16.16
C VAL A 180 -7.80 -0.79 -15.73
N ALA A 181 -8.26 0.04 -16.67
CA ALA A 181 -8.68 1.41 -16.39
C ALA A 181 -10.04 1.70 -17.04
N PRO A 182 -10.97 2.37 -16.34
CA PRO A 182 -12.19 2.84 -16.95
C PRO A 182 -11.91 4.02 -17.88
N LEU A 183 -12.73 4.18 -18.93
CA LEU A 183 -12.79 5.45 -19.63
C LEU A 183 -13.64 6.42 -18.82
N ASN A 184 -13.03 7.54 -18.44
CA ASN A 184 -13.66 8.58 -17.65
C ASN A 184 -14.08 9.76 -18.54
N PHE A 185 -15.13 10.47 -18.15
CA PHE A 185 -15.47 11.74 -18.78
C PHE A 185 -14.37 12.77 -18.52
N GLN A 186 -14.06 13.59 -19.53
CA GLN A 186 -13.10 14.69 -19.41
C GLN A 186 -13.60 15.81 -18.49
N GLY A 187 -14.92 16.04 -18.47
CA GLY A 187 -15.51 17.10 -17.67
C GLY A 187 -17.04 17.13 -17.73
N PHE A 188 -17.60 18.18 -17.13
CA PHE A 188 -19.05 18.39 -17.00
C PHE A 188 -19.77 18.37 -18.36
N VAL A 189 -19.23 19.11 -19.34
CA VAL A 189 -19.86 19.26 -20.67
C VAL A 189 -19.88 17.90 -21.40
N GLN A 190 -18.80 17.14 -21.32
CA GLN A 190 -18.66 15.83 -21.95
C GLN A 190 -19.61 14.81 -21.32
N TRP A 191 -19.72 14.81 -19.98
CA TRP A 191 -20.71 13.99 -19.27
C TRP A 191 -22.14 14.37 -19.67
N LEU A 192 -22.48 15.66 -19.72
CA LEU A 192 -23.81 16.12 -20.10
C LEU A 192 -24.14 15.79 -21.56
N ALA A 193 -23.16 15.79 -22.46
CA ALA A 193 -23.37 15.48 -23.88
C ALA A 193 -23.50 13.97 -24.17
N ARG A 194 -22.84 13.10 -23.39
CA ARG A 194 -22.74 11.67 -23.69
C ARG A 194 -23.49 10.77 -22.72
N HIS A 195 -23.66 11.18 -21.45
CA HIS A 195 -24.26 10.46 -20.32
C HIS A 195 -23.65 9.07 -19.98
N THR A 196 -22.94 8.43 -20.91
CA THR A 196 -22.30 7.13 -20.72
C THR A 196 -20.86 7.14 -21.22
N SER A 197 -19.99 6.42 -20.52
CA SER A 197 -18.65 6.09 -20.94
C SER A 197 -18.66 4.83 -21.83
N PRO A 198 -17.79 4.75 -22.86
CA PRO A 198 -17.87 3.70 -23.86
C PRO A 198 -17.28 2.37 -23.39
N GLY A 199 -16.47 2.33 -22.32
CA GLY A 199 -15.86 1.08 -21.86
C GLY A 199 -14.57 1.24 -21.06
N VAL A 200 -13.65 0.30 -21.25
CA VAL A 200 -12.43 0.15 -20.44
C VAL A 200 -11.21 -0.13 -21.31
N VAL A 201 -10.03 0.22 -20.81
CA VAL A 201 -8.74 -0.14 -21.40
C VAL A 201 -8.12 -1.26 -20.57
N ILE A 202 -7.59 -2.27 -21.25
CA ILE A 202 -6.95 -3.44 -20.64
C ILE A 202 -5.53 -3.53 -21.20
N VAL A 203 -4.55 -3.65 -20.31
CA VAL A 203 -3.14 -3.85 -20.67
C VAL A 203 -2.66 -5.10 -19.94
N ASP A 204 -1.93 -5.95 -20.64
CA ASP A 204 -1.30 -7.13 -20.04
C ASP A 204 -0.21 -6.70 -19.04
N ALA A 205 -0.20 -7.25 -17.83
CA ALA A 205 0.80 -6.92 -16.81
C ALA A 205 2.03 -7.86 -16.85
N GLU A 206 1.92 -8.99 -17.53
CA GLU A 206 2.90 -10.08 -17.65
C GLU A 206 3.68 -10.01 -18.97
N ASN A 207 3.13 -9.33 -19.99
CA ASN A 207 3.73 -9.22 -21.31
C ASN A 207 3.78 -7.75 -21.82
N PRO A 208 4.97 -7.11 -21.89
CA PRO A 208 5.11 -5.73 -22.35
C PRO A 208 4.89 -5.56 -23.85
N ASP A 209 4.97 -6.65 -24.62
CA ASP A 209 4.82 -6.66 -26.08
C ASP A 209 3.35 -6.81 -26.50
N ALA A 210 2.46 -7.15 -25.56
CA ALA A 210 1.04 -7.26 -25.82
C ALA A 210 0.40 -5.88 -26.07
N PRO A 211 -0.40 -5.71 -27.13
CA PRO A 211 -1.07 -4.44 -27.38
C PRO A 211 -2.16 -4.18 -26.34
N ALA A 212 -2.33 -2.92 -25.95
CA ALA A 212 -3.45 -2.49 -25.13
C ALA A 212 -4.79 -2.71 -25.87
N GLU A 213 -5.77 -3.30 -25.19
CA GLU A 213 -7.10 -3.57 -25.71
C GLU A 213 -8.09 -2.50 -25.24
N LEU A 214 -8.83 -1.90 -26.17
CA LEU A 214 -9.99 -1.10 -25.85
C LEU A 214 -11.26 -1.96 -25.95
N ARG A 215 -11.96 -2.11 -24.84
CA ARG A 215 -13.16 -2.95 -24.75
C ARG A 215 -14.40 -2.10 -24.53
N THR A 216 -15.28 -2.07 -25.53
CA THR A 216 -16.48 -1.19 -25.59
C THR A 216 -17.80 -1.97 -25.73
N ARG A 217 -17.93 -3.07 -25.00
CA ARG A 217 -19.09 -3.97 -25.11
C ARG A 217 -20.41 -3.39 -24.57
N ALA A 218 -20.33 -2.61 -23.49
CA ALA A 218 -21.52 -2.03 -22.84
C ALA A 218 -21.25 -0.59 -22.38
N PRO A 219 -22.24 0.31 -22.51
CA PRO A 219 -22.11 1.68 -22.03
C PRO A 219 -22.09 1.72 -20.49
N LEU A 220 -21.14 2.46 -19.93
CA LEU A 220 -20.96 2.64 -18.50
C LEU A 220 -21.60 3.96 -18.08
N ARG A 221 -22.76 3.90 -17.42
CA ARG A 221 -23.45 5.07 -16.89
C ARG A 221 -22.89 5.47 -15.52
N TYR A 222 -22.73 4.49 -14.64
CA TYR A 222 -22.24 4.68 -13.28
C TYR A 222 -20.73 4.54 -13.23
N VAL A 223 -20.02 5.67 -13.31
CA VAL A 223 -18.56 5.74 -13.25
C VAL A 223 -18.11 6.82 -12.25
N PRO A 224 -16.90 6.76 -11.69
CA PRO A 224 -16.41 7.76 -10.72
C PRO A 224 -16.40 9.18 -11.27
N SER A 225 -16.17 9.35 -12.58
CA SER A 225 -16.15 10.66 -13.25
C SER A 225 -17.54 11.22 -13.61
N ALA A 226 -18.60 10.42 -13.50
CA ALA A 226 -19.96 10.89 -13.76
C ALA A 226 -20.44 11.83 -12.65
N LEU A 227 -21.47 12.63 -12.95
CA LEU A 227 -21.98 13.66 -12.05
C LEU A 227 -23.33 13.30 -11.46
N PHE A 228 -23.66 13.96 -10.33
CA PHE A 228 -24.92 13.76 -9.60
C PHE A 228 -25.21 12.28 -9.34
N ASN A 229 -26.40 11.80 -9.64
CA ASN A 229 -26.81 10.42 -9.33
C ASN A 229 -26.15 9.36 -10.23
N ASP A 230 -25.53 9.76 -11.35
CA ASP A 230 -24.75 8.85 -12.18
C ASP A 230 -23.33 8.65 -11.61
N ASN A 231 -22.88 9.50 -10.68
CA ASN A 231 -21.62 9.31 -9.98
C ASN A 231 -21.63 8.00 -9.16
N LEU A 232 -20.68 7.12 -9.43
CA LEU A 232 -20.58 5.81 -8.79
C LEU A 232 -20.59 5.92 -7.24
N ARG A 233 -19.69 6.73 -6.68
CA ARG A 233 -19.59 6.92 -5.23
C ARG A 233 -20.90 7.36 -4.60
N ARG A 234 -21.57 8.33 -5.22
CA ARG A 234 -22.87 8.85 -4.73
C ARG A 234 -23.95 7.79 -4.80
N HIS A 235 -24.03 7.07 -5.90
CA HIS A 235 -25.01 6.00 -6.10
C HIS A 235 -24.92 4.94 -5.00
N VAL A 236 -23.70 4.52 -4.65
CA VAL A 236 -23.44 3.59 -3.54
C VAL A 236 -23.71 4.25 -2.19
N TRP A 237 -23.24 5.48 -1.96
CA TRP A 237 -23.41 6.19 -0.69
C TRP A 237 -24.90 6.42 -0.33
N LEU A 238 -25.76 6.71 -1.31
CA LEU A 238 -27.20 6.88 -1.08
C LEU A 238 -27.90 5.62 -0.52
N ARG A 239 -27.25 4.46 -0.63
CA ARG A 239 -27.75 3.14 -0.22
C ARG A 239 -26.93 2.50 0.91
N TYR A 240 -25.64 2.83 1.03
CA TYR A 240 -24.73 2.25 2.02
C TYR A 240 -23.85 3.25 2.80
N GLY A 241 -24.15 4.55 2.76
CA GLY A 241 -23.35 5.62 3.40
C GLY A 241 -23.30 5.63 4.94
N THR A 242 -23.87 4.62 5.60
CA THR A 242 -23.68 4.30 7.02
C THR A 242 -22.41 3.51 7.30
N GLU A 243 -21.65 3.16 6.26
CA GLU A 243 -20.33 2.53 6.30
C GLU A 243 -19.31 3.43 5.57
N LEU A 244 -18.02 3.24 5.85
CA LEU A 244 -16.96 3.95 5.13
C LEU A 244 -16.85 3.35 3.73
N LEU A 245 -16.95 4.18 2.69
CA LEU A 245 -16.58 3.78 1.34
C LEU A 245 -15.06 3.94 1.23
N LEU A 246 -14.33 2.81 1.29
CA LEU A 246 -12.87 2.76 1.36
C LEU A 246 -12.23 2.96 -0.01
N GLU A 247 -12.68 2.20 -1.01
CA GLU A 247 -12.17 2.29 -2.38
C GLU A 247 -13.24 1.89 -3.39
N GLU A 248 -13.18 2.49 -4.58
CA GLU A 248 -13.92 2.11 -5.78
C GLU A 248 -12.95 1.49 -6.78
N THR A 249 -13.11 0.21 -7.09
CA THR A 249 -12.21 -0.51 -8.00
C THR A 249 -12.99 -1.10 -9.16
N LEU A 250 -12.46 -0.99 -10.39
CA LEU A 250 -13.05 -1.63 -11.55
C LEU A 250 -12.44 -3.03 -11.73
N GLN A 251 -13.26 -4.07 -11.87
CA GLN A 251 -12.83 -5.43 -12.21
C GLN A 251 -13.58 -5.98 -13.41
N LEU A 252 -12.96 -6.94 -14.09
CA LEU A 252 -13.58 -7.65 -15.21
C LEU A 252 -14.22 -8.93 -14.67
N ASP A 253 -15.49 -9.18 -15.01
CA ASP A 253 -16.14 -10.44 -14.67
C ASP A 253 -15.67 -11.60 -15.56
N ASP A 254 -16.20 -12.81 -15.34
CA ASP A 254 -15.83 -14.00 -16.12
C ASP A 254 -16.12 -13.86 -17.63
N ARG A 255 -17.06 -12.98 -18.01
CA ARG A 255 -17.34 -12.66 -19.42
C ARG A 255 -16.42 -11.57 -19.93
N GLY A 256 -15.64 -10.94 -19.06
CA GLY A 256 -14.81 -9.79 -19.34
C GLY A 256 -15.58 -8.47 -19.39
N ASP A 257 -16.79 -8.42 -18.83
CA ASP A 257 -17.57 -7.20 -18.69
C ASP A 257 -17.14 -6.44 -17.41
N PRO A 258 -17.09 -5.10 -17.44
CA PRO A 258 -16.70 -4.30 -16.29
C PRO A 258 -17.74 -4.32 -15.17
N ARG A 259 -17.26 -4.51 -13.94
CA ARG A 259 -18.01 -4.37 -12.68
C ARG A 259 -17.23 -3.46 -11.74
N TYR A 260 -17.92 -2.54 -11.08
CA TYR A 260 -17.29 -1.80 -9.98
C TYR A 260 -17.47 -2.55 -8.68
N LEU A 261 -16.42 -2.64 -7.89
CA LEU A 261 -16.46 -3.07 -6.50
C LEU A 261 -16.24 -1.84 -5.64
N VAL A 262 -17.13 -1.62 -4.69
CA VAL A 262 -16.95 -0.60 -3.66
C VAL A 262 -16.77 -1.29 -2.32
N THR A 263 -15.54 -1.22 -1.81
CA THR A 263 -15.22 -1.84 -0.52
C THR A 263 -15.72 -0.96 0.61
N LEU A 264 -16.48 -1.57 1.51
CA LEU A 264 -17.04 -0.93 2.68
C LEU A 264 -16.25 -1.29 3.94
N GLY A 265 -16.15 -0.36 4.87
CA GLY A 265 -15.48 -0.59 6.14
C GLY A 265 -16.00 0.24 7.29
N ARG A 266 -15.36 0.07 8.44
CA ARG A 266 -15.59 0.86 9.65
C ARG A 266 -14.30 0.99 10.46
N PRO A 267 -14.09 2.08 11.21
CA PRO A 267 -13.00 2.14 12.17
C PRO A 267 -13.32 1.19 13.34
N THR A 268 -12.28 0.67 13.98
CA THR A 268 -12.41 -0.23 15.15
C THR A 268 -11.88 0.41 16.42
N ILE A 269 -10.83 1.24 16.32
CA ILE A 269 -10.13 1.82 17.47
C ILE A 269 -10.12 3.34 17.33
N GLY A 270 -11.05 4.00 18.02
CA GLY A 270 -11.25 5.45 17.88
C GLY A 270 -11.53 5.82 16.43
N TRP A 271 -10.61 6.59 15.82
CA TRP A 271 -10.68 7.01 14.41
C TRP A 271 -9.83 6.16 13.46
N SER A 272 -9.16 5.14 13.99
CA SER A 272 -8.21 4.30 13.26
C SER A 272 -8.64 2.82 13.31
N GLY A 273 -7.79 1.93 12.79
CA GLY A 273 -8.09 0.51 12.75
C GLY A 273 -9.23 0.19 11.78
N GLU A 274 -9.23 0.78 10.58
CA GLU A 274 -10.27 0.51 9.60
C GLU A 274 -10.33 -0.98 9.27
N LYS A 275 -11.53 -1.55 9.27
CA LYS A 275 -11.78 -2.96 8.96
C LYS A 275 -12.81 -3.07 7.85
N VAL A 276 -12.52 -3.90 6.86
CA VAL A 276 -13.47 -4.22 5.79
C VAL A 276 -14.66 -4.99 6.34
N THR A 277 -15.87 -4.51 6.04
CA THR A 277 -17.15 -5.06 6.53
C THR A 277 -17.98 -5.69 5.41
N ALA A 278 -17.84 -5.21 4.19
CA ALA A 278 -18.55 -5.72 3.02
C ALA A 278 -17.90 -5.23 1.73
N VAL A 279 -18.34 -5.79 0.61
CA VAL A 279 -18.08 -5.23 -0.72
C VAL A 279 -19.41 -5.10 -1.47
N VAL A 280 -19.57 -4.03 -2.24
CA VAL A 280 -20.73 -3.81 -3.09
C VAL A 280 -20.30 -3.96 -4.54
N ILE A 281 -20.83 -4.96 -5.23
CA ILE A 281 -20.67 -5.13 -6.67
C ILE A 281 -21.73 -4.27 -7.36
N VAL A 282 -21.30 -3.40 -8.27
CA VAL A 282 -22.15 -2.48 -9.01
C VAL A 282 -22.04 -2.80 -10.50
N ASP A 283 -23.20 -3.02 -11.13
CA ASP A 283 -23.29 -3.03 -12.59
C ASP A 283 -23.25 -1.58 -13.10
N PRO A 284 -22.20 -1.17 -13.84
CA PRO A 284 -22.05 0.21 -14.28
C PRO A 284 -23.07 0.64 -15.34
N THR A 285 -23.73 -0.29 -16.02
CA THR A 285 -24.72 0.01 -17.05
C THR A 285 -26.10 0.22 -16.42
N THR A 286 -26.52 -0.67 -15.52
CA THR A 286 -27.86 -0.66 -14.92
C THR A 286 -27.93 0.05 -13.58
N GLY A 287 -26.81 0.17 -12.87
CA GLY A 287 -26.76 0.65 -11.48
C GLY A 287 -27.28 -0.36 -10.46
N ALA A 288 -27.50 -1.62 -10.86
CA ALA A 288 -27.82 -2.69 -9.92
C ALA A 288 -26.66 -2.87 -8.94
N MET A 289 -26.98 -3.09 -7.66
CA MET A 289 -26.01 -3.22 -6.58
C MET A 289 -26.26 -4.51 -5.80
N GLU A 290 -25.21 -5.30 -5.62
CA GLU A 290 -25.20 -6.49 -4.80
C GLU A 290 -24.19 -6.31 -3.66
N ARG A 291 -24.67 -6.30 -2.41
CA ARG A 291 -23.82 -6.19 -1.22
C ARG A 291 -23.49 -7.57 -0.69
N ILE A 292 -22.20 -7.88 -0.59
CA ILE A 292 -21.70 -9.13 -0.03
C ILE A 292 -20.98 -8.80 1.29
N PRO A 293 -21.50 -9.24 2.45
CA PRO A 293 -20.87 -8.97 3.74
C PRO A 293 -19.60 -9.80 3.93
N ARG A 294 -18.70 -9.34 4.81
CA ARG A 294 -17.37 -9.93 5.06
C ARG A 294 -17.42 -11.42 5.41
N GLU A 295 -18.47 -11.87 6.09
CA GLU A 295 -18.67 -13.26 6.50
C GLU A 295 -18.98 -14.18 5.32
N ARG A 296 -19.33 -13.62 4.16
CA ARG A 296 -19.69 -14.36 2.93
C ARG A 296 -18.68 -14.15 1.79
N PHE A 297 -17.46 -13.72 2.10
CA PHE A 297 -16.41 -13.51 1.08
C PHE A 297 -15.98 -14.81 0.39
N ASP A 298 -16.21 -15.96 1.01
CA ASP A 298 -16.10 -17.28 0.37
C ASP A 298 -17.06 -17.43 -0.82
N THR A 299 -18.22 -16.78 -0.79
CA THR A 299 -19.23 -16.81 -1.85
C THR A 299 -18.99 -15.82 -2.99
N LEU A 300 -17.96 -14.95 -2.90
CA LEU A 300 -17.65 -14.01 -3.97
C LEU A 300 -17.38 -14.76 -5.29
N PRO A 301 -17.75 -14.22 -6.45
CA PRO A 301 -17.37 -14.81 -7.73
C PRO A 301 -15.84 -14.96 -7.87
N LYS A 302 -15.36 -15.94 -8.63
CA LYS A 302 -13.91 -16.21 -8.77
C LYS A 302 -13.15 -15.07 -9.43
N TRP A 303 -13.79 -14.35 -10.35
CA TRP A 303 -13.22 -13.15 -10.99
C TRP A 303 -12.96 -11.99 -10.02
N VAL A 304 -13.57 -12.00 -8.82
CA VAL A 304 -13.29 -11.00 -7.78
C VAL A 304 -11.95 -11.33 -7.13
N SER A 305 -10.90 -10.66 -7.61
CA SER A 305 -9.52 -10.82 -7.12
C SER A 305 -9.12 -9.76 -6.11
N ARG A 306 -9.68 -8.55 -6.20
CA ARG A 306 -9.28 -7.39 -5.40
C ARG A 306 -10.45 -6.87 -4.55
N VAL A 307 -10.37 -7.08 -3.24
CA VAL A 307 -11.37 -6.56 -2.27
C VAL A 307 -10.73 -5.57 -1.31
N PHE A 308 -9.51 -5.84 -0.83
CA PHE A 308 -8.83 -4.99 0.13
C PHE A 308 -8.04 -3.86 -0.56
N PRO A 309 -8.29 -2.58 -0.22
CA PRO A 309 -7.60 -1.44 -0.82
C PRO A 309 -6.11 -1.39 -0.47
N PRO A 310 -5.23 -0.95 -1.39
CA PRO A 310 -3.80 -0.73 -1.16
C PRO A 310 -3.46 0.11 0.06
N ALA A 311 -4.11 1.26 0.21
CA ALA A 311 -3.84 2.17 1.33
C ALA A 311 -4.13 1.49 2.67
N LEU A 312 -5.23 0.72 2.75
CA LEU A 312 -5.58 -0.02 3.95
C LEU A 312 -4.59 -1.16 4.23
N VAL A 313 -4.06 -1.79 3.19
CA VAL A 313 -3.06 -2.86 3.32
C VAL A 313 -1.72 -2.28 3.78
N ILE A 314 -1.33 -1.09 3.33
CA ILE A 314 -0.18 -0.36 3.89
C ILE A 314 -0.40 -0.07 5.37
N ASP A 315 -1.56 0.47 5.75
CA ASP A 315 -1.88 0.74 7.16
C ASP A 315 -1.79 -0.54 8.01
N TYR A 316 -2.27 -1.67 7.49
CA TYR A 316 -2.16 -2.96 8.16
C TYR A 316 -0.71 -3.42 8.36
N ASN A 317 0.14 -3.24 7.36
CA ASN A 317 1.56 -3.56 7.46
C ASN A 317 2.29 -2.61 8.40
N ASP A 318 1.98 -1.31 8.35
CA ASP A 318 2.53 -0.31 9.28
C ASP A 318 2.13 -0.65 10.72
N TRP A 319 0.86 -0.90 11.02
CA TRP A 319 0.43 -1.23 12.38
C TRP A 319 1.03 -2.54 12.87
N PHE A 320 1.06 -3.56 12.02
CA PHE A 320 1.64 -4.86 12.33
C PHE A 320 3.11 -4.76 12.77
N GLY A 321 3.91 -3.97 12.06
CA GLY A 321 5.34 -3.85 12.34
C GLY A 321 5.73 -2.71 13.29
N ARG A 322 4.98 -1.60 13.30
CA ARG A 322 5.20 -0.43 14.17
C ARG A 322 4.94 -0.76 15.63
N TYR A 323 3.85 -1.46 15.90
CA TYR A 323 3.38 -1.72 17.26
C TYR A 323 3.83 -3.08 17.81
N VAL A 324 4.90 -3.65 17.24
CA VAL A 324 5.64 -4.75 17.87
C VAL A 324 6.06 -4.29 19.28
N HIS A 325 5.77 -5.11 20.29
CA HIS A 325 5.93 -4.81 21.72
C HIS A 325 5.18 -3.55 22.24
N GLY A 326 4.16 -3.08 21.51
CA GLY A 326 3.27 -2.00 21.93
C GLY A 326 3.78 -0.58 21.67
N TRP A 327 2.98 0.41 22.06
CA TRP A 327 3.22 1.82 21.72
C TRP A 327 4.54 2.39 22.26
N TRP A 328 4.90 2.07 23.51
CA TRP A 328 6.14 2.59 24.11
C TRP A 328 7.39 2.09 23.40
N ASN A 329 7.39 0.84 22.94
CA ASN A 329 8.49 0.32 22.11
C ASN A 329 8.58 1.08 20.79
N ALA A 330 7.44 1.30 20.12
CA ALA A 330 7.39 2.05 18.85
C ALA A 330 8.02 3.46 18.95
N GLN A 331 7.85 4.14 20.09
CA GLN A 331 8.32 5.52 20.28
C GLN A 331 9.76 5.59 20.79
N ILE A 332 10.15 4.74 21.73
CA ILE A 332 11.39 4.92 22.50
C ILE A 332 12.47 3.92 22.05
N THR A 333 12.20 2.63 22.21
CA THR A 333 13.23 1.59 22.09
C THR A 333 13.39 1.08 20.66
N LYS A 334 12.30 1.07 19.89
CA LYS A 334 12.20 0.61 18.49
C LYS A 334 12.78 -0.80 18.27
N ARG A 335 12.68 -1.66 19.28
CA ARG A 335 13.18 -3.04 19.21
C ARG A 335 12.25 -3.87 18.32
N ASP A 336 12.83 -4.62 17.40
CA ASP A 336 12.10 -5.51 16.47
C ASP A 336 11.03 -4.78 15.63
N VAL A 337 11.07 -3.45 15.56
CA VAL A 337 10.15 -2.69 14.72
C VAL A 337 10.59 -2.83 13.28
N HIS A 338 9.66 -3.16 12.39
CA HIS A 338 9.91 -3.29 10.97
C HIS A 338 8.78 -2.59 10.20
N LEU A 339 9.10 -1.62 9.35
CA LEU A 339 8.08 -0.80 8.68
C LEU A 339 8.07 -1.11 7.18
N PRO A 340 6.95 -0.90 6.47
CA PRO A 340 6.95 -0.92 5.01
C PRO A 340 8.12 -0.10 4.46
N ALA A 341 8.89 -0.67 3.54
CA ALA A 341 10.02 0.05 2.93
C ALA A 341 9.55 1.22 2.06
N ARG A 342 8.32 1.12 1.56
CA ARG A 342 7.63 2.10 0.73
C ARG A 342 6.18 2.25 1.14
N ASP A 343 5.57 3.35 0.71
CA ASP A 343 4.14 3.64 0.89
C ASP A 343 3.28 3.06 -0.26
N ASP A 344 3.75 1.99 -0.92
CA ASP A 344 3.10 1.31 -2.05
C ASP A 344 2.97 -0.21 -1.83
N VAL A 345 1.96 -0.80 -2.47
CA VAL A 345 1.76 -2.26 -2.50
C VAL A 345 1.84 -2.74 -3.94
N PHE A 346 2.31 -3.97 -4.13
CA PHE A 346 2.40 -4.57 -5.45
C PHE A 346 1.51 -5.80 -5.55
N GLY A 347 0.61 -5.82 -6.54
CA GLY A 347 -0.22 -6.99 -6.81
C GLY A 347 0.59 -8.09 -7.48
N ILE A 348 0.55 -9.29 -6.92
CA ILE A 348 1.18 -10.49 -7.49
C ILE A 348 0.15 -11.61 -7.58
N LEU A 349 0.35 -12.51 -8.55
CA LEU A 349 -0.43 -13.73 -8.69
C LEU A 349 0.44 -14.91 -8.26
N LEU A 350 0.02 -15.59 -7.19
CA LEU A 350 0.70 -16.78 -6.72
C LEU A 350 0.37 -17.98 -7.64
N ALA A 351 1.22 -19.00 -7.61
CA ALA A 351 1.04 -20.22 -8.42
C ALA A 351 -0.26 -20.99 -8.10
N ASP A 352 -0.81 -20.81 -6.90
CA ASP A 352 -2.11 -21.38 -6.49
C ASP A 352 -3.32 -20.56 -7.00
N GLY A 353 -3.08 -19.50 -7.78
CA GLY A 353 -4.08 -18.63 -8.37
C GLY A 353 -4.58 -17.51 -7.45
N ARG A 354 -4.03 -17.38 -6.23
CA ARG A 354 -4.40 -16.29 -5.33
C ARG A 354 -3.71 -14.98 -5.73
N PHE A 355 -4.51 -13.93 -5.83
CA PHE A 355 -4.01 -12.57 -5.98
C PHE A 355 -3.73 -11.97 -4.59
N VAL A 356 -2.48 -11.60 -4.35
CA VAL A 356 -2.03 -11.06 -3.05
C VAL A 356 -1.34 -9.72 -3.24
N TRP A 357 -1.41 -8.88 -2.21
CA TRP A 357 -0.59 -7.69 -2.08
C TRP A 357 0.74 -8.07 -1.46
N PHE A 358 1.82 -7.66 -2.13
CA PHE A 358 3.18 -7.75 -1.65
C PHE A 358 3.62 -6.40 -1.07
N VAL A 359 4.25 -6.46 0.11
CA VAL A 359 4.88 -5.33 0.80
C VAL A 359 6.16 -5.82 1.46
N ASP A 360 7.30 -5.21 1.17
CA ASP A 360 8.54 -5.48 1.89
C ASP A 360 8.70 -4.56 3.11
N HIS A 361 9.40 -5.06 4.12
CA HIS A 361 9.68 -4.33 5.35
C HIS A 361 11.18 -4.09 5.51
N THR A 362 11.50 -2.92 6.04
CA THR A 362 12.86 -2.51 6.43
C THR A 362 12.88 -2.08 7.90
N SER A 363 14.06 -1.83 8.44
CA SER A 363 14.19 -1.30 9.80
C SER A 363 13.64 0.14 9.87
N PRO A 364 13.38 0.68 11.08
CA PRO A 364 12.87 2.05 11.22
C PRO A 364 13.89 3.10 10.76
N ASN A 365 15.14 2.69 10.52
CA ASN A 365 16.15 3.54 9.92
C ASN A 365 16.00 3.51 8.39
N ARG A 366 15.45 4.59 7.83
CA ARG A 366 15.17 4.69 6.38
C ARG A 366 16.41 4.65 5.48
N THR A 367 17.61 4.71 6.02
CA THR A 367 18.86 4.53 5.25
C THR A 367 19.30 3.08 5.16
N ASP A 368 18.60 2.16 5.81
CA ASP A 368 18.91 0.74 5.75
C ASP A 368 18.55 0.18 4.38
N ALA A 369 19.53 -0.44 3.72
CA ALA A 369 19.36 -1.12 2.45
C ALA A 369 18.84 -2.56 2.62
N SER A 370 18.77 -3.04 3.86
CA SER A 370 18.43 -4.43 4.17
C SER A 370 16.93 -4.59 4.38
N MET A 371 16.39 -5.68 3.86
CA MET A 371 15.04 -6.14 4.12
C MET A 371 15.02 -6.95 5.42
N THR A 372 14.06 -6.66 6.29
CA THR A 372 13.80 -7.46 7.52
C THR A 372 12.86 -8.63 7.23
N GLY A 373 12.00 -8.49 6.23
CA GLY A 373 11.06 -9.50 5.75
C GLY A 373 10.06 -8.87 4.79
N PHE A 374 9.04 -9.61 4.40
CA PHE A 374 7.97 -9.11 3.52
C PHE A 374 6.65 -9.81 3.82
N THR A 375 5.53 -9.22 3.39
CA THR A 375 4.20 -9.81 3.54
C THR A 375 3.60 -10.22 2.22
N TYR A 376 2.80 -11.30 2.27
CA TYR A 376 1.73 -11.56 1.33
C TYR A 376 0.40 -11.38 2.04
N PHE A 377 -0.41 -10.45 1.54
CA PHE A 377 -1.74 -10.18 2.02
C PHE A 377 -2.77 -10.61 0.96
N ASP A 378 -3.57 -11.62 1.27
CA ASP A 378 -4.61 -12.11 0.38
C ASP A 378 -5.69 -11.04 0.18
N SER A 379 -5.75 -10.48 -1.02
CA SER A 379 -6.63 -9.34 -1.33
C SER A 379 -8.11 -9.70 -1.34
N ARG A 380 -8.46 -10.98 -1.24
CA ARG A 380 -9.83 -11.47 -1.19
C ARG A 380 -10.23 -11.88 0.22
N THR A 381 -9.39 -12.63 0.93
CA THR A 381 -9.71 -13.16 2.26
C THR A 381 -9.24 -12.25 3.39
N GLY A 382 -8.27 -11.37 3.15
CA GLY A 382 -7.66 -10.52 4.16
C GLY A 382 -6.66 -11.22 5.07
N ALA A 383 -6.25 -12.45 4.73
CA ALA A 383 -5.22 -13.18 5.47
C ALA A 383 -3.83 -12.60 5.16
N MET A 384 -3.02 -12.36 6.19
CA MET A 384 -1.66 -11.81 6.05
C MET A 384 -0.62 -12.80 6.56
N THR A 385 0.38 -13.09 5.75
CA THR A 385 1.57 -13.87 6.16
C THR A 385 2.81 -12.99 6.04
N TYR A 386 3.57 -12.87 7.12
CA TYR A 386 4.89 -12.22 7.14
C TYR A 386 5.99 -13.26 7.05
N PHE A 387 6.84 -13.15 6.05
CA PHE A 387 8.01 -13.99 5.82
C PHE A 387 9.25 -13.26 6.36
N THR A 388 9.91 -13.86 7.34
CA THR A 388 11.14 -13.28 7.91
C THR A 388 12.30 -13.48 6.93
N SER A 389 13.09 -12.43 6.69
CA SER A 389 14.35 -12.56 5.95
C SER A 389 15.50 -12.94 6.89
N SER A 390 16.52 -13.65 6.38
CA SER A 390 17.72 -14.01 7.15
C SER A 390 18.66 -12.83 7.43
N GLY A 391 18.29 -11.61 7.02
CA GLY A 391 19.12 -10.41 7.08
C GLY A 391 20.12 -10.35 5.93
N GLY A 392 20.49 -9.12 5.54
CA GLY A 392 21.42 -8.85 4.44
C GLY A 392 20.83 -8.91 3.03
N GLU A 393 19.57 -9.33 2.88
CA GLU A 393 18.86 -9.23 1.60
C GLU A 393 18.48 -7.77 1.30
N TYR A 394 18.57 -7.35 0.04
CA TYR A 394 18.20 -6.00 -0.37
C TYR A 394 16.70 -5.78 -0.22
N ASN A 395 16.30 -4.60 0.29
CA ASN A 395 14.91 -4.13 0.20
C ASN A 395 14.60 -3.54 -1.18
N SER A 396 13.34 -3.16 -1.39
CA SER A 396 12.84 -2.64 -2.67
C SER A 396 13.66 -1.44 -3.16
N THR A 397 13.99 -0.51 -2.26
CA THR A 397 14.73 0.71 -2.57
C THR A 397 16.18 0.39 -2.95
N ALA A 398 16.85 -0.48 -2.20
CA ALA A 398 18.21 -0.91 -2.51
C ALA A 398 18.28 -1.68 -3.84
N ALA A 399 17.27 -2.50 -4.16
CA ALA A 399 17.18 -3.18 -5.44
C ALA A 399 16.99 -2.20 -6.60
N GLU A 400 16.10 -1.22 -6.45
CA GLU A 400 15.88 -0.16 -7.44
C GLU A 400 17.15 0.69 -7.66
N ASP A 401 17.83 1.07 -6.58
CA ASP A 401 19.10 1.81 -6.63
C ASP A 401 20.22 1.00 -7.31
N ALA A 402 20.31 -0.30 -7.04
CA ALA A 402 21.29 -1.18 -7.67
C ALA A 402 21.06 -1.27 -9.19
N VAL A 403 19.80 -1.36 -9.62
CA VAL A 403 19.43 -1.35 -11.05
C VAL A 403 19.72 0.02 -11.66
N GLY A 404 19.34 1.10 -10.99
CA GLY A 404 19.66 2.47 -11.39
C GLY A 404 21.16 2.74 -11.47
N GLY A 405 21.96 2.01 -10.68
CA GLY A 405 23.41 2.00 -10.68
C GLY A 405 24.05 1.40 -11.93
N ASN A 406 23.35 0.48 -12.60
CA ASN A 406 23.88 -0.33 -13.69
C ASN A 406 24.24 0.52 -14.93
N PRO A 407 25.40 0.29 -15.58
CA PRO A 407 25.83 1.06 -16.74
C PRO A 407 24.81 1.09 -17.90
N VAL A 408 24.11 -0.03 -18.15
CA VAL A 408 23.11 -0.13 -19.23
C VAL A 408 21.94 0.81 -18.96
N ILE A 409 21.44 0.79 -17.71
CA ILE A 409 20.32 1.63 -17.26
C ILE A 409 20.71 3.11 -17.27
N LYS A 410 21.88 3.46 -16.70
CA LYS A 410 22.38 4.84 -16.67
C LYS A 410 22.63 5.44 -18.05
N GLN A 411 23.32 4.70 -18.92
CA GLN A 411 23.63 5.18 -20.28
C GLN A 411 22.37 5.31 -21.12
N GLY A 412 21.40 4.40 -20.94
CA GLY A 412 20.10 4.46 -21.57
C GLY A 412 19.15 5.53 -20.99
N ARG A 413 19.53 6.17 -19.87
CA ARG A 413 18.67 7.08 -19.10
C ARG A 413 17.31 6.45 -18.77
N LEU A 414 17.36 5.18 -18.37
CA LEU A 414 16.18 4.43 -18.00
C LEU A 414 15.88 4.61 -16.52
N LEU A 415 14.60 4.58 -16.19
CA LEU A 415 14.08 4.72 -14.84
C LEU A 415 13.62 3.34 -14.36
N PRO A 416 14.35 2.70 -13.43
CA PRO A 416 13.84 1.51 -12.75
C PRO A 416 12.63 1.90 -11.90
N THR A 417 11.58 1.09 -11.91
CA THR A 417 10.35 1.36 -11.15
C THR A 417 9.69 0.06 -10.70
N GLN A 418 8.84 0.16 -9.67
CA GLN A 418 8.00 -0.92 -9.14
C GLN A 418 8.74 -2.26 -8.92
N PRO A 419 9.81 -2.28 -8.09
CA PRO A 419 10.51 -3.51 -7.73
C PRO A 419 9.59 -4.47 -6.98
N VAL A 420 9.43 -5.69 -7.49
CA VAL A 420 8.60 -6.73 -6.85
C VAL A 420 9.44 -7.97 -6.57
N LEU A 421 9.37 -8.50 -5.34
CA LEU A 421 10.10 -9.68 -4.93
C LEU A 421 9.33 -10.96 -5.25
N TYR A 422 10.00 -11.91 -5.89
CA TYR A 422 9.48 -13.25 -6.15
C TYR A 422 10.48 -14.31 -5.68
N SER A 423 9.97 -15.46 -5.22
CA SER A 423 10.79 -16.65 -5.05
C SER A 423 10.98 -17.33 -6.40
N LEU A 424 12.08 -17.01 -7.10
CA LEU A 424 12.40 -17.51 -8.43
C LEU A 424 13.65 -18.37 -8.37
N PHE A 425 13.59 -19.53 -9.03
CA PHE A 425 14.74 -20.45 -9.13
C PHE A 425 15.35 -20.85 -7.77
N GLY A 426 14.53 -20.91 -6.71
CA GLY A 426 14.94 -21.34 -5.37
C GLY A 426 15.51 -20.24 -4.48
N GLN A 427 15.41 -18.96 -4.87
CA GLN A 427 15.87 -17.83 -4.08
C GLN A 427 14.98 -16.59 -4.26
N ASN A 428 15.13 -15.63 -3.35
CA ASN A 428 14.48 -14.33 -3.43
C ASN A 428 15.11 -13.47 -4.53
N THR A 429 14.31 -13.07 -5.52
CA THR A 429 14.73 -12.29 -6.69
C THR A 429 13.80 -11.10 -6.90
N TRP A 430 14.37 -9.90 -6.89
CA TRP A 430 13.67 -8.68 -7.27
C TRP A 430 13.52 -8.60 -8.78
N VAL A 431 12.31 -8.38 -9.24
CA VAL A 431 11.97 -8.11 -10.63
C VAL A 431 11.72 -6.61 -10.74
N VAL A 432 12.57 -5.92 -11.48
CA VAL A 432 12.59 -4.45 -11.56
C VAL A 432 12.50 -4.03 -13.03
N PRO A 433 11.29 -3.67 -13.50
CA PRO A 433 11.12 -3.06 -14.81
C PRO A 433 11.88 -1.74 -14.94
N ALA A 434 12.41 -1.46 -16.12
CA ALA A 434 13.02 -0.17 -16.44
C ALA A 434 12.32 0.48 -17.64
N VAL A 435 11.87 1.71 -17.44
CA VAL A 435 11.09 2.48 -18.42
C VAL A 435 11.89 3.68 -18.93
N ALA A 436 11.50 4.22 -20.08
CA ALA A 436 11.98 5.54 -20.53
C ALA A 436 11.24 6.68 -19.78
N ASP A 437 11.72 7.92 -19.92
CA ASP A 437 11.12 9.12 -19.30
C ASP A 437 9.62 9.31 -19.58
N ASN A 438 9.10 8.73 -20.67
CA ASN A 438 7.69 8.79 -21.04
C ASN A 438 6.86 7.60 -20.53
N GLY A 439 7.42 6.75 -19.66
CA GLY A 439 6.77 5.57 -19.09
C GLY A 439 6.82 4.31 -19.98
N LYS A 440 7.33 4.40 -21.22
CA LYS A 440 7.43 3.22 -22.11
C LYS A 440 8.41 2.19 -21.54
N PHE A 441 7.98 0.94 -21.42
CA PHE A 441 8.84 -0.20 -21.09
C PHE A 441 10.02 -0.33 -22.07
N GLN A 442 11.23 -0.55 -21.53
CA GLN A 442 12.45 -0.69 -22.32
C GLN A 442 13.17 -2.01 -22.02
N THR A 443 13.33 -2.37 -20.76
CA THR A 443 13.98 -3.62 -20.35
C THR A 443 13.56 -4.05 -18.95
N LEU A 444 14.00 -5.24 -18.56
CA LEU A 444 13.78 -5.83 -17.25
C LEU A 444 15.12 -6.11 -16.57
N ALA A 445 15.22 -5.79 -15.28
CA ALA A 445 16.33 -6.21 -14.45
C ALA A 445 15.87 -7.22 -13.39
N LEU A 446 16.73 -8.22 -13.14
CA LEU A 446 16.57 -9.20 -12.07
C LEU A 446 17.70 -9.02 -11.07
N VAL A 447 17.36 -8.80 -9.80
CA VAL A 447 18.35 -8.61 -8.73
C VAL A 447 18.24 -9.75 -7.73
N GLN A 448 19.36 -10.43 -7.47
CA GLN A 448 19.41 -11.42 -6.38
C GLN A 448 19.35 -10.71 -5.03
N ALA A 449 18.35 -11.02 -4.21
CA ALA A 449 18.14 -10.30 -2.95
C ALA A 449 19.33 -10.41 -2.00
N ALA A 450 19.91 -11.60 -1.83
CA ALA A 450 21.01 -11.86 -0.88
C ALA A 450 22.37 -11.27 -1.28
N GLY A 451 22.58 -10.92 -2.55
CA GLY A 451 23.90 -10.52 -3.07
C GLY A 451 23.90 -9.24 -3.90
N GLY A 452 22.74 -8.65 -4.17
CA GLY A 452 22.62 -7.44 -4.99
C GLY A 452 23.06 -7.60 -6.45
N HIS A 453 23.32 -8.83 -6.93
CA HIS A 453 23.75 -9.06 -8.30
C HIS A 453 22.61 -8.73 -9.27
N VAL A 454 22.86 -7.77 -10.17
CA VAL A 454 21.89 -7.26 -11.14
C VAL A 454 22.16 -7.85 -12.51
N VAL A 455 21.18 -8.54 -13.08
CA VAL A 455 21.15 -8.96 -14.48
C VAL A 455 20.12 -8.12 -15.21
N VAL A 456 20.53 -7.46 -16.29
CA VAL A 456 19.64 -6.62 -17.12
C VAL A 456 19.45 -7.28 -18.48
N GLY A 457 18.21 -7.38 -18.93
CA GLY A 457 17.89 -7.86 -20.27
C GLY A 457 18.42 -6.92 -21.35
N ASN A 458 18.82 -7.48 -22.49
CA ASN A 458 19.23 -6.71 -23.65
C ASN A 458 18.03 -5.99 -24.26
N SER A 459 17.99 -4.66 -24.18
CA SER A 459 16.93 -3.82 -24.75
C SER A 459 16.78 -3.95 -26.28
N GLY A 460 17.79 -4.48 -26.98
CA GLY A 460 17.74 -4.76 -28.42
C GLY A 460 17.20 -6.14 -28.77
N ALA A 461 16.96 -7.02 -27.79
CA ALA A 461 16.38 -8.34 -28.02
C ALA A 461 14.89 -8.24 -28.41
N PRO A 462 14.33 -9.24 -29.12
CA PRO A 462 12.90 -9.27 -29.44
C PRO A 462 11.98 -9.24 -28.22
N SER A 463 12.43 -9.78 -27.08
CA SER A 463 11.74 -9.70 -25.80
C SER A 463 12.77 -9.50 -24.67
N PRO A 464 13.02 -8.25 -24.24
CA PRO A 464 14.00 -7.95 -23.20
C PRO A 464 13.71 -8.64 -21.86
N SER A 465 12.43 -8.87 -21.54
CA SER A 465 12.03 -9.59 -20.32
C SER A 465 12.46 -11.06 -20.36
N GLN A 466 12.20 -11.77 -21.46
CA GLN A 466 12.61 -13.17 -21.62
C GLN A 466 14.14 -13.31 -21.61
N ASP A 467 14.85 -12.38 -22.25
CA ASP A 467 16.31 -12.33 -22.24
C ASP A 467 16.88 -12.15 -20.82
N ALA A 468 16.28 -11.27 -20.01
CA ALA A 468 16.65 -11.10 -18.61
C ALA A 468 16.48 -12.40 -17.80
N PHE A 469 15.33 -13.09 -17.93
CA PHE A 469 15.10 -14.37 -17.23
C PHE A 469 16.06 -15.48 -17.69
N ALA A 470 16.37 -15.55 -18.99
CA ALA A 470 17.31 -16.52 -19.53
C ALA A 470 18.73 -16.26 -19.00
N SER A 471 19.18 -15.01 -19.05
CA SER A 471 20.49 -14.57 -18.56
C SER A 471 20.63 -14.79 -17.05
N TYR A 472 19.59 -14.49 -16.29
CA TYR A 472 19.58 -14.71 -14.85
C TYR A 472 19.62 -16.20 -14.51
N ARG A 473 18.85 -17.04 -15.22
CA ARG A 473 18.95 -18.50 -15.04
C ARG A 473 20.33 -19.04 -15.39
N ALA A 474 20.97 -18.51 -16.44
CA ALA A 474 22.35 -18.87 -16.78
C ALA A 474 23.33 -18.46 -15.67
N TYR A 475 23.20 -17.26 -15.12
CA TYR A 475 23.97 -16.80 -13.96
C TYR A 475 23.78 -17.73 -12.74
N LEU A 476 22.54 -18.13 -12.44
CA LEU A 476 22.29 -19.08 -11.35
C LEU A 476 22.77 -20.49 -11.66
N GLY A 477 22.75 -20.90 -12.92
CA GLY A 477 23.34 -22.16 -13.39
C GLY A 477 24.86 -22.16 -13.30
N GLU A 478 25.53 -21.05 -13.60
CA GLU A 478 26.97 -20.85 -13.34
C GLU A 478 27.28 -20.74 -11.84
N SER A 479 26.30 -20.36 -11.03
CA SER A 479 26.42 -20.29 -9.56
C SER A 479 26.13 -21.63 -8.87
N ALA A 480 25.21 -22.44 -9.40
CA ALA A 480 24.83 -23.77 -8.91
C ALA A 480 25.75 -24.87 -9.45
N GLY A 481 26.20 -24.74 -10.69
CA GLY A 481 27.37 -25.43 -11.23
C GLY A 481 28.58 -24.58 -10.90
N GLY A 482 28.97 -24.55 -9.63
CA GLY A 482 30.08 -23.75 -9.16
C GLY A 482 31.23 -23.79 -10.15
N ARG A 483 31.58 -22.64 -10.75
CA ARG A 483 32.99 -22.42 -11.04
C ARG A 483 33.70 -22.79 -9.74
N PRO A 484 34.66 -23.73 -9.73
CA PRO A 484 35.45 -23.92 -8.53
C PRO A 484 36.08 -22.56 -8.24
N THR A 485 35.51 -21.85 -7.26
CA THR A 485 36.20 -20.79 -6.54
C THR A 485 37.52 -21.45 -6.18
N PRO A 486 38.65 -20.99 -6.72
CA PRO A 486 39.89 -21.72 -6.58
C PRO A 486 40.13 -21.89 -5.10
N ARG A 487 40.01 -23.11 -4.59
CA ARG A 487 40.18 -23.36 -3.16
C ARG A 487 41.66 -23.11 -2.87
N ILE A 488 41.94 -21.98 -2.24
CA ILE A 488 43.30 -21.58 -1.91
C ILE A 488 43.65 -22.26 -0.60
N ALA A 489 44.73 -23.03 -0.62
CA ALA A 489 45.36 -23.52 0.59
C ALA A 489 46.71 -22.83 0.79
N GLY A 490 47.03 -22.48 2.02
CA GLY A 490 48.30 -21.84 2.35
C GLY A 490 48.55 -21.78 3.85
N VAL A 491 49.72 -21.24 4.19
CA VAL A 491 50.10 -20.98 5.58
C VAL A 491 49.95 -19.49 5.85
N ILE A 492 49.27 -19.12 6.92
CA ILE A 492 49.10 -17.72 7.32
C ILE A 492 50.48 -17.11 7.63
N ASP A 493 50.80 -15.98 6.99
CA ASP A 493 52.02 -15.21 7.23
C ASP A 493 51.77 -14.07 8.22
N ARG A 494 50.70 -13.29 8.01
CA ARG A 494 50.21 -12.26 8.93
C ARG A 494 48.71 -12.37 9.11
N PHE A 495 48.23 -12.04 10.31
CA PHE A 495 46.82 -12.09 10.69
C PHE A 495 46.48 -10.90 11.59
N ALA A 496 45.39 -10.19 11.30
CA ALA A 496 44.95 -9.04 12.07
C ALA A 496 43.42 -8.96 12.12
N VAL A 497 42.88 -8.53 13.25
CA VAL A 497 41.46 -8.30 13.46
C VAL A 497 41.25 -6.83 13.81
N ALA A 498 40.42 -6.13 13.03
CA ALA A 498 40.04 -4.74 13.33
C ALA A 498 38.62 -4.43 12.82
N GLY A 499 37.84 -3.68 13.59
CA GLY A 499 36.51 -3.23 13.15
C GLY A 499 35.53 -4.34 12.77
N GLY A 500 35.62 -5.52 13.38
CA GLY A 500 34.75 -6.67 13.08
C GLY A 500 35.14 -7.46 11.83
N ARG A 501 36.22 -7.08 11.14
CA ARG A 501 36.77 -7.81 9.99
C ARG A 501 38.12 -8.44 10.33
N VAL A 502 38.44 -9.50 9.60
CA VAL A 502 39.74 -10.17 9.66
C VAL A 502 40.49 -9.90 8.36
N TRP A 503 41.79 -9.62 8.46
CA TRP A 503 42.71 -9.55 7.33
C TRP A 503 43.89 -10.47 7.55
N PHE A 504 44.27 -11.20 6.50
CA PHE A 504 45.43 -12.07 6.55
C PHE A 504 46.16 -12.16 5.22
N THR A 505 47.42 -12.58 5.28
CA THR A 505 48.27 -12.87 4.11
C THR A 505 48.76 -14.31 4.16
N LEU A 506 49.13 -14.87 3.02
CA LEU A 506 49.68 -16.22 2.92
C LEU A 506 51.17 -16.20 2.58
N ARG A 507 51.92 -17.15 3.15
CA ARG A 507 53.35 -17.29 2.89
C ARG A 507 53.59 -17.67 1.43
N GLY A 508 54.44 -16.92 0.73
CA GLY A 508 54.78 -17.19 -0.68
C GLY A 508 53.69 -16.83 -1.70
N ARG A 509 52.59 -16.17 -1.27
CA ARG A 509 51.52 -15.72 -2.16
C ARG A 509 51.25 -14.23 -1.95
N ARG A 510 51.27 -13.45 -3.04
CA ARG A 510 50.95 -12.01 -3.00
C ARG A 510 49.43 -11.82 -2.98
N GLY A 511 48.94 -11.02 -2.03
CA GLY A 511 47.52 -10.70 -1.88
C GLY A 511 47.14 -10.55 -0.40
N VAL A 512 46.16 -9.69 -0.13
CA VAL A 512 45.54 -9.55 1.19
C VAL A 512 44.14 -10.15 1.11
N PHE A 513 43.83 -11.04 2.04
CA PHE A 513 42.57 -11.75 2.14
C PHE A 513 41.74 -11.16 3.28
N THR A 514 40.42 -11.04 3.12
CA THR A 514 39.54 -10.47 4.14
C THR A 514 38.30 -11.31 4.41
N ILE A 515 37.86 -11.38 5.68
CA ILE A 515 36.63 -12.04 6.11
C ILE A 515 35.76 -11.00 6.80
N VAL A 516 34.51 -10.86 6.36
CA VAL A 516 33.56 -9.83 6.85
C VAL A 516 32.72 -10.33 8.02
N ASP A 517 32.46 -11.64 8.11
CA ASP A 517 31.72 -12.28 9.21
C ASP A 517 32.60 -13.33 9.90
N ALA A 518 33.24 -12.93 11.00
CA ALA A 518 34.25 -13.72 11.71
C ALA A 518 33.68 -14.52 12.89
N ALA A 519 32.44 -15.00 12.81
CA ALA A 519 31.76 -15.67 13.92
C ALA A 519 32.17 -17.14 14.15
N GLY A 520 33.00 -17.73 13.29
CA GLY A 520 33.39 -19.15 13.37
C GLY A 520 34.66 -19.41 14.21
N PRO A 521 34.73 -20.54 14.96
CA PRO A 521 35.90 -20.88 15.77
C PRO A 521 37.17 -21.06 14.93
N ASP A 522 37.05 -21.52 13.68
CA ASP A 522 38.18 -21.65 12.76
C ASP A 522 38.84 -20.28 12.49
N VAL A 523 38.04 -19.21 12.35
CA VAL A 523 38.54 -17.85 12.08
C VAL A 523 39.07 -17.20 13.37
N LEU A 524 38.37 -17.40 14.49
CA LEU A 524 38.72 -16.77 15.77
C LEU A 524 39.97 -17.35 16.42
N LEU A 525 40.27 -18.62 16.16
CA LEU A 525 41.42 -19.32 16.75
C LEU A 525 42.65 -19.37 15.84
N ALA A 526 42.50 -19.01 14.56
CA ALA A 526 43.58 -18.99 13.58
C ALA A 526 44.72 -18.04 14.00
N ARG A 527 45.96 -18.48 13.76
CA ARG A 527 47.18 -17.73 14.08
C ARG A 527 48.16 -17.75 12.91
N PRO A 528 49.11 -16.79 12.85
CA PRO A 528 50.24 -16.88 11.94
C PRO A 528 50.98 -18.21 12.10
N GLY A 529 51.19 -18.93 11.00
CA GLY A 529 51.75 -20.29 10.99
C GLY A 529 50.72 -21.40 10.74
N ASP A 530 49.43 -21.11 10.86
CA ASP A 530 48.39 -22.12 10.64
C ASP A 530 48.11 -22.41 9.18
N ARG A 531 47.75 -23.66 8.89
CA ARG A 531 47.47 -24.13 7.52
C ARG A 531 45.97 -24.04 7.26
N VAL A 532 45.60 -23.12 6.39
CA VAL A 532 44.20 -22.80 6.11
C VAL A 532 43.80 -23.16 4.70
N SER A 533 42.52 -23.44 4.50
CA SER A 533 41.89 -23.61 3.19
C SER A 533 40.63 -22.76 3.11
N PHE A 534 40.43 -22.07 2.00
CA PHE A 534 39.29 -21.18 1.83
C PHE A 534 38.99 -20.87 0.37
N GLU A 535 37.84 -20.26 0.13
CA GLU A 535 37.37 -19.82 -1.18
C GLU A 535 37.44 -18.30 -1.30
N THR A 536 37.74 -17.77 -2.47
CA THR A 536 37.89 -16.32 -2.68
C THR A 536 36.93 -15.76 -3.71
N ALA A 537 36.32 -14.62 -3.38
CA ALA A 537 35.62 -13.73 -4.30
C ALA A 537 36.36 -12.38 -4.39
N PRO A 538 36.39 -11.71 -5.56
CA PRO A 538 36.96 -10.37 -5.67
C PRO A 538 36.15 -9.35 -4.86
N ASP A 539 36.82 -8.47 -4.11
CA ASP A 539 36.21 -7.34 -3.39
C ASP A 539 36.64 -6.00 -4.02
N GLU A 540 35.79 -4.98 -3.96
CA GLU A 540 36.02 -3.65 -4.54
C GLU A 540 37.18 -2.89 -3.87
N SER A 541 37.61 -3.33 -2.68
CA SER A 541 38.71 -2.73 -1.91
C SER A 541 40.12 -3.17 -2.36
N GLY A 542 40.23 -4.04 -3.36
CA GLY A 542 41.50 -4.64 -3.81
C GLY A 542 42.00 -5.79 -2.94
N ALA A 543 41.32 -6.09 -1.83
CA ALA A 543 41.46 -7.34 -1.09
C ALA A 543 40.63 -8.46 -1.74
N GLN A 544 40.92 -9.71 -1.39
CA GLN A 544 40.10 -10.85 -1.83
C GLN A 544 39.20 -11.28 -0.67
N LEU A 545 37.88 -11.19 -0.86
CA LEU A 545 36.88 -11.63 0.11
C LEU A 545 36.93 -13.15 0.24
N VAL A 546 36.92 -13.63 1.47
CA VAL A 546 37.06 -15.05 1.79
C VAL A 546 35.75 -15.63 2.29
N HIS A 547 35.40 -16.79 1.73
CA HIS A 547 34.29 -17.64 2.15
C HIS A 547 34.81 -19.05 2.53
N ALA A 548 34.02 -19.78 3.31
CA ALA A 548 34.31 -21.18 3.70
C ALA A 548 35.73 -21.36 4.30
N PHE A 549 36.13 -20.45 5.19
CA PHE A 549 37.44 -20.52 5.87
C PHE A 549 37.50 -21.72 6.83
N ALA A 550 38.51 -22.56 6.64
CA ALA A 550 38.79 -23.69 7.51
C ALA A 550 40.27 -23.73 7.88
N ASP A 551 40.55 -23.92 9.18
CA ASP A 551 41.89 -24.08 9.71
C ASP A 551 42.18 -25.56 9.97
N ALA A 552 43.13 -26.12 9.24
CA ALA A 552 43.54 -27.52 9.34
C ALA A 552 44.58 -27.77 10.45
N SER A 553 45.11 -26.71 11.07
CA SER A 553 46.00 -26.80 12.24
C SER A 553 45.25 -27.02 13.54
N LEU A 554 43.95 -26.71 13.58
CA LEU A 554 43.10 -26.96 14.74
C LEU A 554 42.83 -28.47 14.84
N ALA A 555 43.37 -29.11 15.87
CA ALA A 555 43.00 -30.48 16.22
C ALA A 555 41.53 -30.48 16.67
N ARG A 556 40.66 -31.12 15.90
CA ARG A 556 39.25 -31.32 16.21
C ARG A 556 39.02 -32.61 16.98
#